data_AF-A0A8W8K855-F1
#
_entry.id   AF-A0A8W8K855-F1
#
_cell.length_a   1.000
_cell.length_b   1.000
_cell.length_c   1.000
_cell.angle_alpha   90.00
_cell.angle_beta   90.00
_cell.angle_gamma   90.00
#
_symmetry.space_group_name_H-M   'P 1'
#
loop_
_entity.id
_entity.type
_entity.pdbx_description
1 polymer ?
#
loop_
_entity_poly.entity_id
_entity_poly.type
_entity_poly.pdbx_seq_one_letter_code
_entity_poly.pdbx_strand_id
1 'polypeptide(L)'
;NTKTLDEPFSSDRHFIDAASWFDLQEKIRFTSYTGGKHNLENFSFLPTTIINMRNGTPEYAQWNYRILCHPIKGDLPLKAFEPVDDLASRLAHKYNLTKFSMTRSARFHLASEYRHAHFLPEKGYGVFQDRVYTHSIMDTIMNQIPGKDNYPAKIFDKSLGLEMLDPFSSSVNPLNTGYYHRRYKYDDKGAMGTKTNNRGFADKNLWVAQTTSNHIAPIHMNDCHKVNRTYTECKEIEARYTYAIPLEIIYMTPLNSWNPYNLPYWDRKHGRYTPTKDHRNGAFNATNAYNGTNYANYYWTPTAFFSGKELNHDAADTVKNSVGVLDSHGNVRRVSASGIRIFLPNIPGVGVLRQRWSVTPVHRDGSSVQKELDAMKEMINHIGAFSNLFQEPPAVSGSAVQQAPDAHFRTSLATKDPPGRHYHELFIEDSDYKLALSGQTVTAETTMESSHTHMVEVAYDSHTHQWVIKKCDDMAHCWDGHSEILTKIQ
;
A
#
# COMPACT_ATOMS: atom_id res chain seq x y z
N ASN A 1 -23.73 23.14 5.34
CA ASN A 1 -24.71 23.06 4.23
C ASN A 1 -24.72 21.61 3.75
N THR A 2 -25.68 20.80 4.19
CA THR A 2 -25.72 19.33 3.94
C THR A 2 -26.81 18.91 2.95
N LYS A 3 -27.56 19.88 2.43
CA LYS A 3 -28.76 19.66 1.62
C LYS A 3 -28.48 19.48 0.12
N THR A 4 -27.25 19.77 -0.30
CA THR A 4 -26.81 19.67 -1.69
C THR A 4 -25.50 18.89 -1.77
N LEU A 5 -25.23 18.30 -2.93
CA LEU A 5 -23.99 17.61 -3.22
C LEU A 5 -23.51 18.06 -4.61
N ASP A 6 -22.30 18.59 -4.68
CA ASP A 6 -21.69 18.98 -5.95
C ASP A 6 -20.73 17.88 -6.40
N GLU A 7 -20.90 17.40 -7.63
CA GLU A 7 -19.98 16.44 -8.24
C GLU A 7 -18.61 17.12 -8.47
N PRO A 8 -17.52 16.62 -7.86
CA PRO A 8 -16.23 17.30 -7.92
C PRO A 8 -15.54 17.24 -9.29
N PHE A 9 -15.91 16.30 -10.17
CA PHE A 9 -15.39 16.19 -11.54
C PHE A 9 -16.32 15.38 -12.46
N SER A 10 -16.30 15.70 -13.75
CA SER A 10 -17.02 14.91 -14.76
C SER A 10 -16.28 13.58 -15.00
N SER A 11 -17.00 12.47 -14.89
CA SER A 11 -16.53 11.12 -15.25
C SER A 11 -17.55 10.47 -16.17
N ASP A 12 -17.08 9.83 -17.25
CA ASP A 12 -17.98 9.14 -18.19
C ASP A 12 -18.47 7.79 -17.66
N ARG A 13 -17.94 7.33 -16.51
CA ARG A 13 -18.23 6.02 -15.92
C ARG A 13 -18.88 6.09 -14.55
N HIS A 14 -18.65 7.18 -13.81
CA HIS A 14 -19.09 7.33 -12.42
C HIS A 14 -19.72 8.70 -12.23
N PHE A 15 -20.90 8.71 -11.63
CA PHE A 15 -21.56 9.91 -11.10
C PHE A 15 -21.99 9.57 -9.67
N ILE A 16 -21.99 10.53 -8.76
CA ILE A 16 -22.44 10.29 -7.40
C ILE A 16 -23.96 10.19 -7.39
N ASP A 17 -24.45 8.97 -7.19
CA ASP A 17 -25.85 8.62 -7.04
C ASP A 17 -26.33 8.96 -5.62
N ALA A 18 -26.37 10.25 -5.28
CA ALA A 18 -26.93 10.76 -4.05
C ALA A 18 -27.49 12.19 -4.24
N ALA A 19 -28.67 12.45 -3.67
CA ALA A 19 -29.33 13.74 -3.80
C ALA A 19 -28.75 14.81 -2.87
N SER A 20 -28.10 14.39 -1.79
CA SER A 20 -27.53 15.27 -0.78
C SER A 20 -26.37 14.59 -0.07
N TRP A 21 -25.63 15.37 0.72
CA TRP A 21 -24.58 14.84 1.59
C TRP A 21 -25.12 13.80 2.59
N PHE A 22 -26.30 14.05 3.15
CA PHE A 22 -26.93 13.14 4.10
C PHE A 22 -27.31 11.80 3.46
N ASP A 23 -27.93 11.86 2.27
CA ASP A 23 -28.30 10.67 1.48
C ASP A 23 -27.05 9.82 1.14
N LEU A 24 -25.96 10.48 0.71
CA LEU A 24 -24.69 9.81 0.45
C LEU A 24 -24.17 9.09 1.70
N GLN A 25 -24.18 9.76 2.85
CA GLN A 25 -23.70 9.20 4.11
C GLN A 25 -24.57 8.02 4.57
N GLU A 26 -25.89 8.07 4.40
CA GLU A 26 -26.78 6.96 4.75
C GLU A 26 -26.55 5.74 3.86
N LYS A 27 -26.43 5.93 2.55
CA LYS A 27 -26.12 4.84 1.59
C LYS A 27 -24.78 4.19 1.93
N ILE A 28 -23.74 4.99 2.17
CA ILE A 28 -22.42 4.51 2.61
C ILE A 28 -22.52 3.75 3.91
N ARG A 29 -23.17 4.31 4.93
CA ARG A 29 -23.27 3.70 6.26
C ARG A 29 -23.97 2.36 6.13
N PHE A 30 -25.15 2.34 5.51
CA PHE A 30 -25.94 1.13 5.34
C PHE A 30 -25.14 0.04 4.63
N THR A 31 -24.51 0.35 3.50
CA THR A 31 -23.74 -0.63 2.71
C THR A 31 -22.47 -1.10 3.41
N SER A 32 -21.79 -0.21 4.15
CA SER A 32 -20.60 -0.57 4.94
C SER A 32 -20.93 -1.54 6.09
N TYR A 33 -22.08 -1.36 6.76
CA TYR A 33 -22.48 -2.24 7.87
C TYR A 33 -23.14 -3.54 7.41
N THR A 34 -23.86 -3.50 6.29
CA THR A 34 -24.57 -4.69 5.77
C THR A 34 -23.72 -5.53 4.83
N GLY A 35 -22.60 -5.00 4.33
CA GLY A 35 -21.82 -5.61 3.24
C GLY A 35 -22.55 -5.62 1.90
N GLY A 36 -23.71 -4.94 1.79
CA GLY A 36 -24.49 -4.86 0.57
C GLY A 36 -23.79 -4.04 -0.51
N LYS A 37 -23.80 -4.53 -1.75
CA LYS A 37 -23.27 -3.83 -2.93
C LYS A 37 -24.42 -3.35 -3.81
N HIS A 38 -24.30 -2.12 -4.33
CA HIS A 38 -25.19 -1.62 -5.37
C HIS A 38 -24.60 -1.96 -6.75
N ASN A 39 -25.41 -2.49 -7.66
CA ASN A 39 -24.95 -2.98 -8.96
C ASN A 39 -24.28 -1.93 -9.84
N LEU A 40 -24.60 -0.65 -9.64
CA LEU A 40 -24.00 0.46 -10.38
C LEU A 40 -22.75 1.05 -9.70
N GLU A 41 -22.46 0.71 -8.44
CA GLU A 41 -21.31 1.22 -7.66
C GLU A 41 -21.10 2.76 -7.75
N ASN A 42 -22.19 3.51 -7.81
CA ASN A 42 -22.16 4.95 -8.10
C ASN A 42 -22.23 5.85 -6.86
N PHE A 43 -22.01 5.36 -5.64
CA PHE A 43 -21.85 6.25 -4.47
C PHE A 43 -20.44 6.11 -3.90
N SER A 44 -19.68 7.21 -3.96
CA SER A 44 -18.30 7.27 -3.49
C SER A 44 -18.25 7.46 -1.98
N PHE A 45 -17.42 6.66 -1.29
CA PHE A 45 -17.07 6.96 0.11
C PHE A 45 -16.24 8.24 0.16
N LEU A 46 -16.81 9.30 0.75
CA LEU A 46 -16.14 10.58 0.96
C LEU A 46 -15.89 10.75 2.47
N PRO A 47 -14.66 10.50 2.96
CA PRO A 47 -14.35 10.63 4.37
C PRO A 47 -14.68 12.02 4.91
N THR A 48 -15.03 12.09 6.19
CA THR A 48 -15.26 13.34 6.90
C THR A 48 -14.30 13.46 8.06
N THR A 49 -13.86 14.67 8.34
CA THR A 49 -12.98 14.98 9.48
C THR A 49 -13.50 16.19 10.22
N ILE A 50 -13.27 16.22 11.54
CA ILE A 50 -13.41 17.46 12.30
C ILE A 50 -12.21 18.33 11.92
N ILE A 51 -12.48 19.54 11.43
CA ILE A 51 -11.44 20.47 10.97
C ILE A 51 -11.19 21.60 11.98
N ASN A 52 -12.23 22.00 12.72
CA ASN A 52 -12.15 22.96 13.82
C ASN A 52 -13.12 22.57 14.93
N MET A 53 -12.93 23.14 16.12
CA MET A 53 -13.97 23.20 17.16
C MET A 53 -14.25 24.66 17.47
N ARG A 54 -15.50 25.10 17.29
CA ARG A 54 -15.95 26.44 17.66
C ARG A 54 -16.94 26.33 18.82
N ASN A 55 -16.58 26.87 19.98
CA ASN A 55 -17.39 26.87 21.20
C ASN A 55 -17.91 25.46 21.59
N GLY A 56 -17.05 24.45 21.51
CA GLY A 56 -17.42 23.05 21.80
C GLY A 56 -18.25 22.37 20.71
N THR A 57 -18.58 23.06 19.62
CA THR A 57 -19.26 22.48 18.47
C THR A 57 -18.22 22.10 17.40
N PRO A 58 -18.17 20.83 16.96
CA PRO A 58 -17.27 20.41 15.91
C PRO A 58 -17.71 20.96 14.55
N GLU A 59 -16.77 21.54 13.81
CA GLU A 59 -16.95 21.84 12.39
C GLU A 59 -16.39 20.69 11.56
N TYR A 60 -17.24 20.12 10.71
CA TYR A 60 -16.85 19.00 9.85
C TYR A 60 -16.48 19.49 8.45
N ALA A 61 -15.39 18.92 7.92
CA ALA A 61 -15.02 19.02 6.52
C ALA A 61 -15.18 17.64 5.85
N GLN A 62 -15.57 17.67 4.58
CA GLN A 62 -15.63 16.49 3.73
C GLN A 62 -14.45 16.48 2.77
N TRP A 63 -13.87 15.30 2.56
CA TRP A 63 -12.89 15.09 1.52
C TRP A 63 -13.57 15.01 0.16
N ASN A 64 -13.23 15.95 -0.72
CA ASN A 64 -13.54 15.89 -2.14
C ASN A 64 -12.26 15.54 -2.92
N TYR A 65 -12.41 14.78 -4.01
CA TYR A 65 -11.28 14.37 -4.84
C TYR A 65 -11.52 14.66 -6.32
N ARG A 66 -10.44 14.76 -7.08
CA ARG A 66 -10.44 14.78 -8.54
C ARG A 66 -9.18 14.07 -9.02
N ILE A 67 -9.27 13.43 -10.18
CA ILE A 67 -8.11 12.81 -10.83
C ILE A 67 -7.64 13.76 -11.93
N LEU A 68 -6.35 14.10 -11.92
CA LEU A 68 -5.74 14.98 -12.90
C LEU A 68 -4.46 14.36 -13.46
N CYS A 69 -4.13 14.72 -14.69
CA CYS A 69 -2.86 14.41 -15.32
C CYS A 69 -1.99 15.68 -15.35
N HIS A 70 -0.69 15.52 -15.12
CA HIS A 70 0.31 16.58 -15.26
C HIS A 70 1.45 16.09 -16.14
N PRO A 71 1.88 16.84 -17.17
CA PRO A 71 3.05 16.49 -17.95
C PRO A 71 4.31 16.67 -17.09
N ILE A 72 5.09 15.62 -16.93
CA ILE A 72 6.37 15.70 -16.22
C ILE A 72 7.40 16.46 -17.07
N LYS A 73 8.29 17.22 -16.42
CA LYS A 73 9.45 17.81 -17.10
C LYS A 73 10.55 16.77 -17.29
N GLY A 74 10.96 16.59 -18.54
CA GLY A 74 11.99 15.62 -18.92
C GLY A 74 11.46 14.20 -19.02
N ASP A 75 12.35 13.28 -19.38
CA ASP A 75 12.01 11.87 -19.56
C ASP A 75 12.22 11.08 -18.26
N LEU A 76 11.26 10.21 -17.95
CA LEU A 76 11.42 9.20 -16.91
C LEU A 76 11.89 7.90 -17.59
N PRO A 77 13.09 7.36 -17.30
CA PRO A 77 13.55 6.11 -17.89
C PRO A 77 12.89 4.90 -17.20
N LEU A 78 12.64 3.84 -17.99
CA LEU A 78 12.00 2.60 -17.50
C LEU A 78 12.78 1.88 -16.39
N LYS A 79 14.10 2.13 -16.28
CA LYS A 79 14.93 1.62 -15.17
C LYS A 79 14.47 2.09 -13.80
N ALA A 80 13.66 3.14 -13.71
CA ALA A 80 13.15 3.67 -12.46
C ALA A 80 11.99 2.88 -11.88
N PHE A 81 11.41 1.92 -12.61
CA PHE A 81 10.21 1.19 -12.18
C PHE A 81 10.55 -0.22 -11.74
N GLU A 82 10.33 -0.52 -10.46
CA GLU A 82 10.46 -1.86 -9.91
C GLU A 82 9.09 -2.40 -9.47
N PRO A 83 8.69 -3.62 -9.86
CA PRO A 83 7.42 -4.18 -9.44
C PRO A 83 7.39 -4.42 -7.93
N VAL A 84 6.29 -4.03 -7.29
CA VAL A 84 6.01 -4.36 -5.89
C VAL A 84 5.82 -5.86 -5.76
N ASP A 85 6.49 -6.49 -4.79
CA ASP A 85 6.27 -7.91 -4.51
C ASP A 85 4.97 -8.13 -3.72
N ASP A 86 3.85 -8.14 -4.44
CA ASP A 86 2.55 -8.59 -3.91
C ASP A 86 2.53 -10.13 -3.85
N LEU A 87 3.17 -10.66 -2.81
CA LEU A 87 3.32 -12.09 -2.61
C LEU A 87 1.97 -12.80 -2.50
N ALA A 88 0.95 -12.18 -1.90
CA ALA A 88 -0.37 -12.79 -1.76
C ALA A 88 -1.02 -13.03 -3.13
N SER A 89 -1.04 -11.99 -3.98
CA SER A 89 -1.53 -12.12 -5.35
C SER A 89 -0.72 -13.12 -6.17
N ARG A 90 0.61 -13.11 -6.00
CA ARG A 90 1.51 -14.05 -6.68
C ARG A 90 1.31 -15.50 -6.25
N LEU A 91 1.14 -15.76 -4.96
CA LEU A 91 0.89 -17.11 -4.43
C LEU A 91 -0.45 -17.66 -4.92
N ALA A 92 -1.51 -16.84 -4.84
CA ALA A 92 -2.84 -17.23 -5.30
C ALA A 92 -2.85 -17.66 -6.79
N HIS A 93 -2.08 -16.96 -7.63
CA HIS A 93 -2.02 -17.23 -9.07
C HIS A 93 -0.81 -18.06 -9.51
N LYS A 94 0.08 -18.44 -8.57
CA LYS A 94 1.34 -19.14 -8.83
C LYS A 94 2.22 -18.40 -9.85
N TYR A 95 2.32 -17.07 -9.71
CA TYR A 95 3.14 -16.22 -10.58
C TYR A 95 4.51 -15.93 -9.96
N ASN A 96 5.56 -16.04 -10.77
CA ASN A 96 6.84 -15.40 -10.45
C ASN A 96 6.74 -13.88 -10.66
N LEU A 97 7.71 -13.11 -10.14
CA LEU A 97 7.66 -11.65 -10.19
C LEU A 97 7.62 -11.10 -11.63
N THR A 98 8.37 -11.73 -12.54
CA THR A 98 8.41 -11.35 -13.96
C THR A 98 7.08 -11.55 -14.68
N LYS A 99 6.38 -12.64 -14.40
CA LYS A 99 5.03 -12.86 -14.94
C LYS A 99 4.03 -11.91 -14.30
N PHE A 100 4.15 -11.67 -13.00
CA PHE A 100 3.28 -10.75 -12.26
C PHE A 100 3.42 -9.31 -12.75
N SER A 101 4.64 -8.83 -13.02
CA SER A 101 4.89 -7.48 -13.55
C SER A 101 4.24 -7.21 -14.91
N MET A 102 3.92 -8.27 -15.66
CA MET A 102 3.21 -8.22 -16.94
C MET A 102 1.68 -8.39 -16.81
N THR A 103 1.13 -8.18 -15.61
CA THR A 103 -0.32 -8.18 -15.36
C THR A 103 -0.87 -6.76 -15.15
N ARG A 104 -2.19 -6.60 -15.31
CA ARG A 104 -2.89 -5.33 -15.00
C ARG A 104 -2.85 -4.99 -13.51
N SER A 105 -2.70 -5.99 -12.65
CA SER A 105 -2.63 -5.85 -11.19
C SER A 105 -1.26 -5.42 -10.68
N ALA A 106 -0.23 -5.47 -11.54
CA ALA A 106 1.12 -5.07 -11.17
C ALA A 106 1.18 -3.59 -10.78
N ARG A 107 1.83 -3.33 -9.65
CA ARG A 107 2.12 -2.00 -9.14
C ARG A 107 3.63 -1.81 -9.07
N PHE A 108 4.08 -0.57 -9.09
CA PHE A 108 5.50 -0.24 -9.19
C PHE A 108 5.93 0.76 -8.13
N HIS A 109 7.14 0.56 -7.62
CA HIS A 109 7.92 1.57 -6.92
C HIS A 109 8.69 2.40 -7.95
N LEU A 110 8.88 3.68 -7.63
CA LEU A 110 9.83 4.51 -8.35
C LEU A 110 11.13 4.58 -7.55
N ALA A 111 12.25 4.46 -8.25
CA ALA A 111 13.58 4.64 -7.67
C ALA A 111 13.70 5.99 -6.95
N SER A 112 14.45 6.03 -5.85
CA SER A 112 14.80 7.31 -5.22
C SER A 112 15.73 8.13 -6.11
N GLU A 113 16.66 7.48 -6.82
CA GLU A 113 17.59 8.12 -7.74
C GLU A 113 17.99 7.20 -8.92
N TYR A 114 18.44 7.78 -10.03
CA TYR A 114 18.79 7.02 -11.24
C TYR A 114 20.15 6.32 -11.19
N ARG A 115 21.05 6.75 -10.30
CA ARG A 115 22.47 6.33 -10.31
C ARG A 115 22.63 4.84 -10.03
N HIS A 116 21.76 4.28 -9.21
CA HIS A 116 21.78 2.87 -8.79
C HIS A 116 20.64 2.05 -9.39
N ALA A 117 19.97 2.60 -10.41
CA ALA A 117 18.89 1.93 -11.11
C ALA A 117 19.38 1.30 -12.41
N HIS A 118 19.00 0.04 -12.65
CA HIS A 118 19.34 -0.73 -13.83
C HIS A 118 18.07 -1.29 -14.47
N PHE A 119 17.97 -1.19 -15.80
CA PHE A 119 16.88 -1.84 -16.53
C PHE A 119 17.27 -3.27 -16.88
N LEU A 120 16.35 -4.21 -16.69
CA LEU A 120 16.51 -5.62 -17.04
C LEU A 120 15.63 -5.95 -18.25
N PRO A 121 16.15 -5.91 -19.49
CA PRO A 121 15.36 -6.12 -20.70
C PRO A 121 14.60 -7.45 -20.71
N GLU A 122 15.20 -8.50 -20.16
CA GLU A 122 14.63 -9.84 -20.06
C GLU A 122 13.44 -9.91 -19.09
N LYS A 123 13.36 -8.99 -18.13
CA LYS A 123 12.25 -8.90 -17.17
C LYS A 123 11.24 -7.81 -17.50
N GLY A 124 11.63 -6.82 -18.31
CA GLY A 124 10.77 -5.72 -18.74
C GLY A 124 10.56 -4.62 -17.69
N TYR A 125 11.38 -4.58 -16.64
CA TYR A 125 11.32 -3.58 -15.57
C TYR A 125 12.72 -3.27 -15.00
N GLY A 126 12.80 -2.21 -14.20
CA GLY A 126 14.00 -1.78 -13.51
C GLY A 126 14.17 -2.40 -12.13
N VAL A 127 15.42 -2.44 -11.66
CA VAL A 127 15.80 -2.82 -10.30
C VAL A 127 16.73 -1.75 -9.74
N PHE A 128 16.60 -1.44 -8.46
CA PHE A 128 17.44 -0.44 -7.81
C PHE A 128 17.67 -0.77 -6.35
N GLN A 129 18.75 -0.23 -5.79
CA GLN A 129 19.01 -0.26 -4.35
C GLN A 129 18.72 1.13 -3.78
N ASP A 130 17.62 1.26 -3.04
CA ASP A 130 17.35 2.47 -2.27
C ASP A 130 18.29 2.52 -1.08
N ARG A 131 19.29 3.41 -1.13
CA ARG A 131 20.33 3.50 -0.08
C ARG A 131 19.99 4.51 1.01
N VAL A 132 19.01 5.38 0.80
CA VAL A 132 18.67 6.43 1.76
C VAL A 132 17.19 6.81 1.66
N TYR A 133 16.55 7.09 2.80
CA TYR A 133 15.29 7.84 2.87
C TYR A 133 15.47 9.32 2.44
N THR A 134 16.10 9.58 1.30
CA THR A 134 16.33 10.93 0.73
C THR A 134 15.19 11.37 -0.19
N HIS A 135 15.37 12.55 -0.78
CA HIS A 135 14.59 13.02 -1.92
C HIS A 135 14.46 11.93 -2.98
N SER A 136 13.24 11.65 -3.41
CA SER A 136 12.96 10.65 -4.45
C SER A 136 12.70 11.30 -5.80
N ILE A 137 12.76 10.53 -6.88
CA ILE A 137 12.28 10.98 -8.21
C ILE A 137 10.82 11.43 -8.11
N MET A 138 10.00 10.73 -7.34
CA MET A 138 8.60 11.10 -7.13
C MET A 138 8.47 12.48 -6.47
N ASP A 139 9.33 12.82 -5.51
CA ASP A 139 9.33 14.18 -4.93
C ASP A 139 9.65 15.25 -5.97
N THR A 140 10.62 14.99 -6.86
CA THR A 140 10.94 15.90 -7.97
C THR A 140 9.74 16.10 -8.90
N ILE A 141 8.98 15.03 -9.18
CA ILE A 141 7.79 15.09 -10.02
C ILE A 141 6.68 15.86 -9.32
N MET A 142 6.36 15.51 -8.07
CA MET A 142 5.27 16.12 -7.31
C MET A 142 5.50 17.61 -7.05
N ASN A 143 6.75 18.03 -6.81
CA ASN A 143 7.11 19.43 -6.66
C ASN A 143 6.84 20.27 -7.93
N GLN A 144 6.62 19.66 -9.10
CA GLN A 144 6.24 20.36 -10.34
C GLN A 144 4.73 20.62 -10.44
N ILE A 145 3.94 19.90 -9.65
CA ILE A 145 2.48 19.90 -9.74
C ILE A 145 1.92 20.99 -8.80
N PRO A 146 1.19 21.99 -9.33
CA PRO A 146 0.58 23.00 -8.49
C PRO A 146 -0.65 22.44 -7.75
N GLY A 147 -0.92 23.00 -6.57
CA GLY A 147 -2.16 22.78 -5.83
C GLY A 147 -3.38 23.47 -6.46
N LYS A 148 -4.35 23.86 -5.63
CA LYS A 148 -5.60 24.46 -6.10
C LYS A 148 -5.45 25.87 -6.70
N ASP A 149 -4.41 26.62 -6.32
CA ASP A 149 -4.09 27.94 -6.92
C ASP A 149 -3.45 27.85 -8.31
N ASN A 150 -3.22 26.64 -8.81
CA ASN A 150 -2.72 26.37 -10.16
C ASN A 150 -1.31 26.97 -10.40
N TYR A 151 -0.83 26.95 -11.65
CA TYR A 151 0.53 27.37 -12.00
C TYR A 151 0.99 28.74 -11.46
N PRO A 152 0.13 29.77 -11.33
CA PRO A 152 0.54 31.07 -10.78
C PRO A 152 0.84 31.07 -9.27
N ALA A 153 0.62 29.95 -8.56
CA ALA A 153 0.76 29.88 -7.11
C ALA A 153 2.15 30.36 -6.63
N LYS A 154 2.14 31.32 -5.71
CA LYS A 154 3.32 31.83 -4.98
C LYS A 154 2.94 31.96 -3.52
N ILE A 155 2.99 30.84 -2.81
CA ILE A 155 2.62 30.76 -1.40
C ILE A 155 3.87 30.34 -0.62
N PHE A 156 4.18 31.08 0.44
CA PHE A 156 5.35 30.81 1.28
C PHE A 156 4.88 30.78 2.73
N ASP A 157 5.10 29.65 3.40
CA ASP A 157 4.65 29.44 4.77
C ASP A 157 5.64 30.07 5.76
N LYS A 158 5.13 31.03 6.56
CA LYS A 158 5.84 31.73 7.65
C LYS A 158 5.11 31.57 8.98
N SER A 159 4.27 30.54 9.09
CA SER A 159 3.48 30.28 10.29
C SER A 159 4.40 30.04 11.47
N LEU A 160 3.94 30.41 12.68
CA LEU A 160 4.72 30.27 13.92
C LEU A 160 6.07 31.03 13.93
N GLY A 161 6.23 32.04 13.07
CA GLY A 161 7.46 32.84 12.97
C GLY A 161 8.62 32.12 12.27
N LEU A 162 8.39 30.93 11.70
CA LEU A 162 9.40 30.14 11.02
C LEU A 162 9.10 30.06 9.52
N GLU A 163 10.05 30.49 8.68
CA GLU A 163 9.91 30.35 7.23
C GLU A 163 10.28 28.93 6.78
N MET A 164 9.39 28.30 6.01
CA MET A 164 9.69 27.03 5.37
C MET A 164 10.62 27.22 4.18
N LEU A 165 11.73 26.50 4.18
CA LEU A 165 12.75 26.56 3.15
C LEU A 165 12.82 25.25 2.35
N ASP A 166 13.32 25.36 1.12
CA ASP A 166 13.57 24.22 0.25
C ASP A 166 14.69 23.35 0.85
N PRO A 167 14.39 22.09 1.22
CA PRO A 167 15.36 21.19 1.84
C PRO A 167 16.47 20.75 0.87
N PHE A 168 16.29 20.94 -0.44
CA PHE A 168 17.21 20.47 -1.48
C PHE A 168 18.06 21.59 -2.08
N SER A 169 17.71 22.85 -1.78
CA SER A 169 18.52 23.99 -2.14
C SER A 169 19.72 24.12 -1.19
N SER A 170 20.93 24.29 -1.78
CA SER A 170 22.14 24.68 -1.05
C SER A 170 22.07 26.10 -0.49
N SER A 171 21.22 26.94 -1.09
CA SER A 171 20.93 28.31 -0.63
C SER A 171 19.69 28.35 0.28
N VAL A 172 19.57 29.41 1.07
CA VAL A 172 18.36 29.73 1.85
C VAL A 172 17.28 30.23 0.89
N ASN A 173 16.56 29.28 0.29
CA ASN A 173 15.47 29.55 -0.65
C ASN A 173 14.13 29.22 0.02
N PRO A 174 13.18 30.16 0.10
CA PRO A 174 11.83 29.89 0.56
C PRO A 174 11.15 28.82 -0.29
N LEU A 175 10.50 27.86 0.36
CA LEU A 175 9.75 26.81 -0.32
C LEU A 175 8.40 27.35 -0.78
N ASN A 176 8.09 27.23 -2.08
CA ASN A 176 6.76 27.55 -2.59
C ASN A 176 5.77 26.44 -2.19
N THR A 177 5.04 26.65 -1.10
CA THR A 177 4.09 25.69 -0.54
C THR A 177 2.82 25.56 -1.38
N GLY A 178 2.63 26.40 -2.40
CA GLY A 178 1.53 26.27 -3.38
C GLY A 178 1.68 25.09 -4.34
N TYR A 179 2.85 24.45 -4.37
CA TYR A 179 3.13 23.23 -5.13
C TYR A 179 3.18 22.02 -4.19
N TYR A 180 2.85 20.84 -4.71
CA TYR A 180 2.79 19.62 -3.92
C TYR A 180 4.18 19.22 -3.43
N HIS A 181 4.37 19.29 -2.13
CA HIS A 181 5.60 18.94 -1.45
C HIS A 181 5.28 18.11 -0.19
N ARG A 182 6.25 17.38 0.30
CA ARG A 182 6.16 16.72 1.61
C ARG A 182 7.33 17.01 2.51
N ARG A 183 8.49 17.38 1.95
CA ARG A 183 9.70 17.70 2.71
C ARG A 183 9.89 19.20 2.75
N TYR A 184 10.36 19.70 3.88
CA TYR A 184 10.72 21.09 4.08
C TYR A 184 11.82 21.19 5.14
N LYS A 185 12.54 22.31 5.20
CA LYS A 185 13.46 22.60 6.31
C LYS A 185 13.11 23.94 6.96
N TYR A 186 13.40 24.08 8.23
CA TYR A 186 13.45 25.37 8.92
C TYR A 186 14.90 25.83 9.08
N ASP A 187 15.10 27.12 9.32
CA ASP A 187 16.42 27.64 9.63
C ASP A 187 16.89 27.26 11.05
N ASP A 188 15.96 27.22 12.01
CA ASP A 188 16.24 26.79 13.38
C ASP A 188 16.12 25.27 13.57
N LYS A 189 16.92 24.72 14.49
CA LYS A 189 16.82 23.31 14.89
C LYS A 189 15.59 23.12 15.78
N GLY A 190 14.79 22.10 15.49
CA GLY A 190 13.70 21.68 16.38
C GLY A 190 14.22 21.01 17.66
N ALA A 191 13.29 20.64 18.55
CA ALA A 191 13.61 19.99 19.84
C ALA A 191 14.43 18.68 19.69
N MET A 192 14.27 17.97 18.58
CA MET A 192 15.02 16.76 18.24
C MET A 192 16.37 17.03 17.54
N GLY A 193 16.79 18.30 17.44
CA GLY A 193 18.05 18.71 16.79
C GLY A 193 18.05 18.68 15.26
N THR A 194 16.94 18.30 14.63
CA THR A 194 16.77 18.24 13.17
C THR A 194 16.23 19.56 12.60
N LYS A 195 16.70 19.94 11.41
CA LYS A 195 16.17 21.09 10.64
C LYS A 195 15.18 20.66 9.55
N THR A 196 15.32 19.44 9.04
CA THR A 196 14.47 18.89 7.98
C THR A 196 13.32 18.10 8.56
N ASN A 197 12.12 18.35 8.04
CA ASN A 197 10.88 17.71 8.46
C ASN A 197 10.11 17.18 7.25
N ASN A 198 9.23 16.20 7.50
CA ASN A 198 8.33 15.63 6.52
C ASN A 198 6.88 15.80 6.99
N ARG A 199 5.99 16.16 6.08
CA ARG A 199 4.53 16.17 6.28
C ARG A 199 3.98 14.74 6.12
N GLY A 200 2.95 14.37 6.88
CA GLY A 200 2.13 13.19 6.59
C GLY A 200 2.42 11.90 7.37
N PHE A 201 2.84 11.97 8.65
CA PHE A 201 2.81 10.82 9.59
C PHE A 201 3.42 9.51 9.05
N ALA A 202 4.55 9.60 8.32
CA ALA A 202 5.28 8.48 7.73
C ALA A 202 4.69 7.83 6.45
N ASP A 203 3.68 8.42 5.79
CA ASP A 203 3.25 7.97 4.46
C ASP A 203 4.20 8.50 3.36
N LYS A 204 4.82 7.57 2.62
CA LYS A 204 5.73 7.91 1.52
C LYS A 204 5.02 8.33 0.23
N ASN A 205 3.70 8.33 0.18
CA ASN A 205 2.94 8.61 -1.03
C ASN A 205 1.89 9.73 -0.88
N LEU A 206 2.00 10.57 0.15
CA LEU A 206 1.13 11.72 0.35
C LEU A 206 1.92 13.04 0.22
N TRP A 207 1.49 13.90 -0.70
CA TRP A 207 2.02 15.26 -0.85
C TRP A 207 0.95 16.29 -0.54
N VAL A 208 1.41 17.45 -0.08
CA VAL A 208 0.55 18.53 0.41
C VAL A 208 0.88 19.83 -0.34
N ALA A 209 -0.14 20.60 -0.66
CA ALA A 209 -0.01 21.95 -1.20
C ALA A 209 -0.95 22.90 -0.44
N GLN A 210 -0.41 24.03 0.00
CA GLN A 210 -1.19 25.12 0.58
C GLN A 210 -2.01 25.81 -0.51
N THR A 211 -3.15 26.39 -0.13
CA THR A 211 -4.02 27.10 -1.07
C THR A 211 -4.65 28.34 -0.47
N THR A 212 -4.98 29.31 -1.32
CA THR A 212 -5.80 30.47 -0.93
C THR A 212 -7.28 30.31 -1.27
N SER A 213 -7.65 29.20 -1.94
CA SER A 213 -9.02 28.96 -2.40
C SER A 213 -10.00 28.82 -1.24
N ASN A 214 -11.03 29.69 -1.21
CA ASN A 214 -12.11 29.65 -0.22
C ASN A 214 -13.04 28.42 -0.34
N HIS A 215 -12.91 27.61 -1.39
CA HIS A 215 -13.60 26.34 -1.55
C HIS A 215 -13.00 25.21 -0.69
N ILE A 216 -11.84 25.44 -0.06
CA ILE A 216 -11.19 24.49 0.83
C ILE A 216 -11.38 24.95 2.28
N ALA A 217 -11.80 24.01 3.13
CA ALA A 217 -12.02 24.29 4.54
C ALA A 217 -10.72 24.77 5.21
N PRO A 218 -10.74 25.92 5.91
CA PRO A 218 -9.60 26.40 6.68
C PRO A 218 -9.43 25.64 7.98
N ILE A 219 -8.15 25.48 8.35
CA ILE A 219 -7.72 25.06 9.68
C ILE A 219 -7.32 26.33 10.42
N HIS A 220 -7.87 26.53 11.61
CA HIS A 220 -7.55 27.66 12.48
C HIS A 220 -6.71 27.19 13.67
N MET A 221 -5.73 27.99 14.05
CA MET A 221 -4.95 27.78 15.26
C MET A 221 -4.68 29.12 15.93
N ASN A 222 -4.92 29.20 17.24
CA ASN A 222 -4.52 30.34 18.05
C ASN A 222 -3.15 30.08 18.65
N ASP A 223 -2.16 30.84 18.20
CA ASP A 223 -0.81 30.81 18.74
C ASP A 223 -0.68 31.92 19.79
N CYS A 224 -0.61 31.52 21.07
CA CYS A 224 -0.63 32.43 22.21
C CYS A 224 0.71 32.42 22.94
N HIS A 225 1.37 33.58 23.02
CA HIS A 225 2.64 33.76 23.71
C HIS A 225 2.48 34.73 24.88
N LYS A 226 3.09 34.40 26.03
CA LYS A 226 3.15 35.33 27.16
C LYS A 226 4.18 36.40 26.88
N VAL A 227 3.71 37.64 26.68
CA VAL A 227 4.59 38.81 26.53
C VAL A 227 5.14 39.23 27.90
N ASN A 228 4.34 39.08 28.97
CA ASN A 228 4.78 39.24 30.35
C ASN A 228 3.91 38.38 31.30
N ARG A 229 4.06 38.55 32.63
CA ARG A 229 3.31 37.74 33.62
C ARG A 229 1.78 37.92 33.56
N THR A 230 1.29 39.06 33.07
CA THR A 230 -0.14 39.43 33.08
C THR A 230 -0.76 39.53 31.68
N TYR A 231 0.05 39.60 30.63
CA TYR A 231 -0.40 39.78 29.26
C TYR A 231 0.03 38.61 28.37
N THR A 232 -0.96 38.00 27.73
CA THR A 232 -0.79 36.96 26.70
C THR A 232 -1.28 37.53 25.38
N GLU A 233 -0.42 37.54 24.38
CA GLU A 233 -0.76 37.93 23.02
C GLU A 233 -1.10 36.66 22.24
N CYS A 234 -2.28 36.62 21.62
CA CYS A 234 -2.73 35.51 20.80
C CYS A 234 -2.89 35.96 19.35
N LYS A 235 -2.25 35.23 18.44
CA LYS A 235 -2.37 35.43 17.00
C LYS A 235 -3.14 34.25 16.40
N GLU A 236 -4.23 34.55 15.71
CA GLU A 236 -4.92 33.54 14.91
C GLU A 236 -4.14 33.28 13.62
N ILE A 237 -3.90 32.01 13.34
CA ILE A 237 -3.26 31.51 12.12
C ILE A 237 -4.30 30.69 11.36
N GLU A 238 -4.50 31.05 10.09
CA GLU A 238 -5.40 30.35 9.17
C GLU A 238 -4.60 29.72 8.04
N ALA A 239 -4.85 28.44 7.76
CA ALA A 239 -4.23 27.75 6.63
C ALA A 239 -5.22 26.81 5.95
N ARG A 240 -5.08 26.67 4.62
CA ARG A 240 -5.84 25.70 3.83
C ARG A 240 -4.88 24.81 3.07
N TYR A 241 -5.20 23.52 3.03
CA TYR A 241 -4.34 22.52 2.42
C TYR A 241 -5.11 21.59 1.50
N THR A 242 -4.45 21.19 0.44
CA THR A 242 -4.90 20.14 -0.48
C THR A 242 -3.86 19.04 -0.51
N TYR A 243 -4.30 17.82 -0.83
CA TYR A 243 -3.48 16.63 -0.78
C TYR A 243 -3.49 15.94 -2.14
N ALA A 244 -2.40 15.28 -2.48
CA ALA A 244 -2.28 14.51 -3.71
C ALA A 244 -1.61 13.16 -3.42
N ILE A 245 -2.12 12.14 -4.12
CA ILE A 245 -1.59 10.78 -4.13
C ILE A 245 -1.32 10.43 -5.60
N PRO A 246 -0.08 10.08 -5.98
CA PRO A 246 0.22 9.65 -7.34
C PRO A 246 -0.43 8.28 -7.58
N LEU A 247 -1.15 8.16 -8.70
CA LEU A 247 -1.85 6.92 -9.07
C LEU A 247 -1.06 6.12 -10.11
N GLU A 248 -0.56 6.80 -11.14
CA GLU A 248 0.14 6.15 -12.24
C GLU A 248 1.03 7.13 -13.00
N ILE A 249 2.09 6.58 -13.60
CA ILE A 249 2.82 7.24 -14.68
C ILE A 249 2.33 6.68 -16.02
N ILE A 250 1.99 7.58 -16.94
CA ILE A 250 1.47 7.22 -18.26
C ILE A 250 2.47 7.67 -19.32
N TYR A 251 3.00 6.72 -20.08
CA TYR A 251 3.76 7.00 -21.29
C TYR A 251 2.80 7.26 -22.44
N MET A 252 2.85 8.49 -22.95
CA MET A 252 2.13 8.88 -24.15
C MET A 252 2.87 8.34 -25.38
N THR A 253 2.12 8.01 -26.43
CA THR A 253 2.69 7.57 -27.71
C THR A 253 2.08 8.37 -28.85
N PRO A 254 2.78 8.52 -29.99
CA PRO A 254 2.22 9.17 -31.18
C PRO A 254 0.95 8.49 -31.72
N LEU A 255 0.69 7.23 -31.36
CA LEU A 255 -0.49 6.48 -31.79
C LEU A 255 -1.81 7.15 -31.37
N ASN A 256 -1.80 7.91 -30.28
CA ASN A 256 -2.99 8.60 -29.78
C ASN A 256 -3.49 9.68 -30.75
N SER A 257 -2.60 10.28 -31.54
CA SER A 257 -2.94 11.29 -32.54
C SER A 257 -2.72 10.81 -33.99
N TRP A 258 -2.31 9.55 -34.17
CA TRP A 258 -2.05 8.99 -35.49
C TRP A 258 -3.35 8.58 -36.18
N ASN A 259 -3.79 9.40 -37.13
CA ASN A 259 -4.99 9.17 -37.95
C ASN A 259 -4.62 9.05 -39.45
N PRO A 260 -4.05 7.92 -39.88
CA PRO A 260 -3.54 7.76 -41.25
C PRO A 260 -4.64 7.73 -42.31
N TYR A 261 -5.89 7.43 -41.93
CA TYR A 261 -7.04 7.40 -42.84
C TYR A 261 -7.84 8.71 -42.86
N ASN A 262 -7.38 9.74 -42.13
CA ASN A 262 -8.09 11.02 -41.98
C ASN A 262 -9.57 10.83 -41.60
N LEU A 263 -9.83 9.93 -40.64
CA LEU A 263 -11.18 9.64 -40.17
C LEU A 263 -11.80 10.89 -39.56
N PRO A 264 -13.05 11.24 -39.92
CA PRO A 264 -13.74 12.40 -39.33
C PRO A 264 -13.84 12.30 -37.81
N TYR A 265 -13.69 13.42 -37.11
CA TYR A 265 -13.90 13.52 -35.67
C TYR A 265 -15.04 14.49 -35.35
N TRP A 266 -16.04 13.99 -34.64
CA TRP A 266 -17.20 14.75 -34.20
C TRP A 266 -17.01 15.14 -32.74
N ASP A 267 -16.98 16.46 -32.49
CA ASP A 267 -16.74 16.99 -31.14
C ASP A 267 -17.97 16.82 -30.22
N ARG A 268 -17.80 17.09 -28.92
CA ARG A 268 -18.88 16.91 -27.93
C ARG A 268 -20.08 17.86 -28.16
N LYS A 269 -19.86 19.03 -28.76
CA LYS A 269 -20.89 20.05 -29.06
C LYS A 269 -21.55 19.82 -30.42
N HIS A 270 -20.84 19.24 -31.38
CA HIS A 270 -21.29 19.04 -32.76
C HIS A 270 -21.21 17.56 -33.16
N GLY A 271 -22.37 16.93 -33.31
CA GLY A 271 -22.43 15.57 -33.85
C GLY A 271 -21.94 14.48 -32.89
N ARG A 272 -22.04 14.68 -31.57
CA ARG A 272 -21.66 13.68 -30.56
C ARG A 272 -22.20 12.28 -30.86
N TYR A 273 -23.44 12.16 -31.35
CA TYR A 273 -24.07 10.87 -31.65
C TYR A 273 -23.89 10.42 -33.10
N THR A 274 -23.21 11.20 -33.95
CA THR A 274 -23.04 10.90 -35.37
C THR A 274 -22.37 9.54 -35.62
N PRO A 275 -21.31 9.13 -34.91
CA PRO A 275 -20.68 7.83 -35.14
C PRO A 275 -21.64 6.64 -35.01
N THR A 276 -22.57 6.70 -34.06
CA THR A 276 -23.50 5.60 -33.70
C THR A 276 -24.93 5.83 -34.22
N LYS A 277 -25.16 6.91 -34.98
CA LYS A 277 -26.46 7.22 -35.56
C LYS A 277 -26.93 6.06 -36.44
N ASP A 278 -28.24 5.86 -36.54
CA ASP A 278 -28.85 4.81 -37.37
C ASP A 278 -28.41 3.39 -36.96
N HIS A 279 -28.23 3.18 -35.65
CA HIS A 279 -27.82 1.90 -35.04
C HIS A 279 -26.45 1.36 -35.49
N ARG A 280 -25.58 2.23 -36.03
CA ARG A 280 -24.19 1.88 -36.35
C ARG A 280 -23.46 1.40 -35.09
N ASN A 281 -22.84 0.23 -35.19
CA ASN A 281 -22.25 -0.50 -34.07
C ASN A 281 -20.76 -0.85 -34.28
N GLY A 282 -20.17 -0.31 -35.35
CA GLY A 282 -18.77 -0.50 -35.70
C GLY A 282 -18.48 -1.82 -36.42
N ALA A 283 -19.47 -2.43 -37.08
CA ALA A 283 -19.24 -3.62 -37.91
C ALA A 283 -18.42 -3.30 -39.19
N PHE A 284 -17.88 -4.32 -39.85
CA PHE A 284 -17.01 -4.17 -41.01
C PHE A 284 -17.72 -3.98 -42.36
N ASN A 285 -18.96 -3.48 -42.34
CA ASN A 285 -19.73 -3.17 -43.54
C ASN A 285 -20.17 -1.70 -43.53
N ALA A 286 -20.38 -1.11 -44.70
CA ALA A 286 -20.63 0.33 -44.82
C ALA A 286 -21.91 0.80 -44.09
N THR A 287 -22.91 -0.08 -43.98
CA THR A 287 -24.20 0.23 -43.33
C THR A 287 -24.06 0.35 -41.81
N ASN A 288 -23.27 -0.52 -41.18
CA ASN A 288 -23.18 -0.64 -39.71
C ASN A 288 -21.85 -0.14 -39.12
N ALA A 289 -20.85 0.17 -39.94
CA ALA A 289 -19.61 0.82 -39.52
C ALA A 289 -19.90 2.18 -38.86
N TYR A 290 -19.07 2.63 -37.93
CA TYR A 290 -19.24 3.95 -37.35
C TYR A 290 -19.05 5.05 -38.39
N ASN A 291 -19.85 6.11 -38.33
CA ASN A 291 -19.71 7.25 -39.23
C ASN A 291 -18.70 8.26 -38.64
N GLY A 292 -17.40 8.03 -38.86
CA GLY A 292 -16.33 8.76 -38.20
C GLY A 292 -16.16 8.38 -36.73
N THR A 293 -15.52 9.26 -35.97
CA THR A 293 -15.07 9.04 -34.58
C THR A 293 -15.53 10.16 -33.66
N ASN A 294 -15.49 9.93 -32.35
CA ASN A 294 -15.75 10.95 -31.35
C ASN A 294 -15.00 10.59 -30.05
N TYR A 295 -15.20 11.38 -29.00
CA TYR A 295 -14.62 11.13 -27.68
C TYR A 295 -14.92 9.72 -27.12
N ALA A 296 -16.12 9.19 -27.34
CA ALA A 296 -16.54 7.87 -26.82
C ALA A 296 -16.10 6.69 -27.71
N ASN A 297 -15.94 6.92 -29.01
CA ASN A 297 -15.57 5.95 -30.04
C ASN A 297 -14.28 6.42 -30.70
N TYR A 298 -13.20 6.41 -29.92
CA TYR A 298 -11.91 6.94 -30.33
C TYR A 298 -11.04 5.86 -30.98
N TYR A 299 -11.27 5.61 -32.27
CA TYR A 299 -10.62 4.54 -33.05
C TYR A 299 -9.92 5.10 -34.29
N TRP A 300 -8.59 5.30 -34.23
CA TRP A 300 -7.80 5.80 -35.38
C TRP A 300 -6.68 4.86 -35.81
N THR A 301 -6.14 4.06 -34.89
CA THR A 301 -4.95 3.24 -35.17
C THR A 301 -5.35 2.09 -36.10
N PRO A 302 -4.72 1.91 -37.27
CA PRO A 302 -4.98 0.77 -38.14
C PRO A 302 -4.81 -0.55 -37.39
N THR A 303 -5.77 -1.48 -37.51
CA THR A 303 -5.65 -2.78 -36.84
C THR A 303 -4.42 -3.56 -37.32
N ALA A 304 -4.01 -3.36 -38.58
CA ALA A 304 -2.81 -3.98 -39.16
C ALA A 304 -1.48 -3.53 -38.53
N PHE A 305 -1.49 -2.45 -37.75
CA PHE A 305 -0.32 -2.02 -36.97
C PHE A 305 0.03 -3.04 -35.86
N PHE A 306 -0.96 -3.80 -35.40
CA PHE A 306 -0.80 -4.82 -34.37
C PHE A 306 -0.87 -6.23 -34.96
N SER A 307 -0.12 -7.16 -34.39
CA SER A 307 -0.11 -8.58 -34.78
C SER A 307 -0.76 -9.52 -33.77
N GLY A 308 -1.26 -8.98 -32.65
CA GLY A 308 -1.86 -9.75 -31.56
C GLY A 308 -3.23 -9.21 -31.14
N LYS A 309 -3.93 -9.98 -30.30
CA LYS A 309 -5.16 -9.54 -29.61
C LYS A 309 -4.82 -8.65 -28.41
N GLU A 310 -5.81 -7.95 -27.88
CA GLU A 310 -5.67 -7.27 -26.58
C GLU A 310 -5.21 -8.26 -25.50
N LEU A 311 -4.28 -7.80 -24.68
CA LEU A 311 -3.80 -8.56 -23.53
C LEU A 311 -4.69 -8.26 -22.33
N ASN A 312 -5.11 -9.31 -21.60
CA ASN A 312 -5.87 -9.21 -20.36
C ASN A 312 -7.24 -8.50 -20.51
N HIS A 313 -8.03 -8.90 -21.51
CA HIS A 313 -9.40 -8.41 -21.73
C HIS A 313 -10.29 -8.71 -20.50
N ASP A 314 -10.84 -7.67 -19.89
CA ASP A 314 -11.78 -7.76 -18.77
C ASP A 314 -13.23 -7.61 -19.29
N ALA A 315 -14.21 -8.22 -18.61
CA ALA A 315 -15.62 -8.09 -18.99
C ALA A 315 -16.13 -6.64 -18.91
N ALA A 316 -15.46 -5.79 -18.13
CA ALA A 316 -15.75 -4.37 -18.00
C ALA A 316 -15.00 -3.48 -19.02
N ASP A 317 -14.13 -4.04 -19.87
CA ASP A 317 -13.51 -3.30 -20.97
C ASP A 317 -14.54 -3.17 -22.12
N THR A 318 -15.09 -1.97 -22.29
CA THR A 318 -16.13 -1.67 -23.29
C THR A 318 -15.58 -1.53 -24.72
N VAL A 319 -14.27 -1.74 -24.92
CA VAL A 319 -13.58 -1.48 -26.18
C VAL A 319 -13.51 -2.76 -27.01
N LYS A 320 -14.14 -2.75 -28.19
CA LYS A 320 -13.98 -3.83 -29.17
C LYS A 320 -12.56 -3.80 -29.74
N ASN A 321 -11.88 -4.95 -29.79
CA ASN A 321 -10.49 -5.09 -30.30
C ASN A 321 -10.25 -4.41 -31.67
N SER A 322 -11.27 -4.41 -32.53
CA SER A 322 -11.26 -3.73 -33.82
C SER A 322 -12.69 -3.39 -34.23
N VAL A 323 -12.86 -2.23 -34.86
CA VAL A 323 -14.15 -1.77 -35.41
C VAL A 323 -13.97 -1.24 -36.83
N GLY A 324 -15.06 -1.24 -37.59
CA GLY A 324 -15.16 -0.55 -38.86
C GLY A 324 -15.56 0.91 -38.65
N VAL A 325 -14.80 1.84 -39.24
CA VAL A 325 -15.11 3.27 -39.27
C VAL A 325 -15.10 3.76 -40.71
N LEU A 326 -16.11 4.54 -41.08
CA LEU A 326 -16.18 5.19 -42.38
C LEU A 326 -15.19 6.36 -42.44
N ASP A 327 -14.38 6.38 -43.50
CA ASP A 327 -13.62 7.58 -43.86
C ASP A 327 -14.51 8.62 -44.57
N SER A 328 -13.95 9.78 -44.91
CA SER A 328 -14.68 10.86 -45.59
C SER A 328 -15.22 10.48 -46.97
N HIS A 329 -14.74 9.39 -47.56
CA HIS A 329 -15.17 8.87 -48.86
C HIS A 329 -16.17 7.72 -48.73
N GLY A 330 -16.59 7.37 -47.50
CA GLY A 330 -17.51 6.28 -47.23
C GLY A 330 -16.87 4.88 -47.27
N ASN A 331 -15.53 4.78 -47.32
CA ASN A 331 -14.87 3.48 -47.26
C ASN A 331 -14.73 3.01 -45.81
N VAL A 332 -14.96 1.72 -45.57
CA VAL A 332 -14.79 1.11 -44.25
C VAL A 332 -13.30 0.87 -43.97
N ARG A 333 -12.79 1.51 -42.93
CA ARG A 333 -11.44 1.31 -42.40
C ARG A 333 -11.50 0.46 -41.14
N ARG A 334 -10.63 -0.57 -41.07
CA ARG A 334 -10.49 -1.41 -39.89
C ARG A 334 -9.48 -0.79 -38.94
N VAL A 335 -9.96 -0.32 -37.80
CA VAL A 335 -9.18 0.40 -36.82
C VAL A 335 -9.41 -0.16 -35.42
N SER A 336 -8.40 0.03 -34.58
CA SER A 336 -8.41 -0.31 -33.16
C SER A 336 -8.40 0.98 -32.33
N ALA A 337 -8.75 0.87 -31.05
CA ALA A 337 -8.89 2.05 -30.19
C ALA A 337 -7.55 2.77 -30.03
N SER A 338 -7.54 4.10 -30.20
CA SER A 338 -6.32 4.91 -30.04
C SER A 338 -6.16 5.49 -28.63
N GLY A 339 -6.99 5.07 -27.68
CA GLY A 339 -6.89 5.51 -26.30
C GLY A 339 -5.69 4.91 -25.56
N ILE A 340 -5.40 5.47 -24.39
CA ILE A 340 -4.36 4.96 -23.47
C ILE A 340 -4.76 3.59 -22.95
N ARG A 341 -3.82 2.64 -22.96
CA ARG A 341 -4.01 1.27 -22.49
C ARG A 341 -3.00 0.92 -21.40
N ILE A 342 -3.23 -0.15 -20.64
CA ILE A 342 -2.15 -0.65 -19.77
C ILE A 342 -1.04 -1.25 -20.63
N PHE A 343 -1.41 -2.13 -21.55
CA PHE A 343 -0.52 -2.69 -22.57
C PHE A 343 -1.05 -2.39 -23.96
N LEU A 344 -0.14 -2.03 -24.86
CA LEU A 344 -0.42 -2.09 -26.30
C LEU A 344 -0.38 -3.56 -26.76
N PRO A 345 -1.20 -3.94 -27.75
CA PRO A 345 -1.07 -5.21 -28.43
C PRO A 345 0.32 -5.33 -29.07
N ASN A 346 0.72 -6.57 -29.39
CA ASN A 346 2.04 -6.83 -29.96
C ASN A 346 2.27 -6.04 -31.27
N ILE A 347 3.29 -5.20 -31.29
CA ILE A 347 3.73 -4.47 -32.48
C ILE A 347 4.87 -5.27 -33.13
N PRO A 348 4.74 -5.68 -34.41
CA PRO A 348 5.80 -6.40 -35.12
C PRO A 348 7.16 -5.68 -35.03
N GLY A 349 8.21 -6.41 -34.65
CA GLY A 349 9.57 -5.86 -34.50
C GLY A 349 9.83 -5.06 -33.22
N VAL A 350 8.80 -4.78 -32.41
CA VAL A 350 8.93 -4.04 -31.15
C VAL A 350 8.52 -4.87 -29.94
N GLY A 351 7.44 -5.64 -30.05
CA GLY A 351 6.88 -6.43 -28.94
C GLY A 351 5.67 -5.78 -28.28
N VAL A 352 5.42 -6.18 -27.04
CA VAL A 352 4.35 -5.66 -26.18
C VAL A 352 4.90 -4.51 -25.35
N LEU A 353 4.22 -3.36 -25.37
CA LEU A 353 4.62 -2.16 -24.63
C LEU A 353 3.63 -1.84 -23.52
N ARG A 354 4.14 -1.57 -22.30
CA ARG A 354 3.33 -1.03 -21.20
C ARG A 354 3.30 0.50 -21.26
N GLN A 355 2.11 1.09 -21.29
CA GLN A 355 1.96 2.55 -21.22
C GLN A 355 1.64 3.04 -19.81
N ARG A 356 0.82 2.31 -19.04
CA ARG A 356 0.41 2.70 -17.68
C ARG A 356 1.19 1.93 -16.62
N TRP A 357 1.88 2.67 -15.78
CA TRP A 357 2.68 2.18 -14.66
C TRP A 357 2.03 2.64 -13.36
N SER A 358 1.15 1.80 -12.81
CA SER A 358 0.45 2.09 -11.56
C SER A 358 1.45 2.17 -10.41
N VAL A 359 1.47 3.29 -9.72
CA VAL A 359 2.32 3.49 -8.54
C VAL A 359 1.56 2.99 -7.32
N THR A 360 2.22 2.22 -6.44
CA THR A 360 1.55 1.65 -5.26
C THR A 360 1.11 2.76 -4.29
N PRO A 361 -0.18 2.87 -3.89
CA PRO A 361 -0.61 3.73 -2.79
C PRO A 361 -0.41 3.01 -1.45
N VAL A 362 0.09 3.72 -0.43
CA VAL A 362 0.77 3.11 0.74
C VAL A 362 0.03 3.24 2.07
N HIS A 363 -1.23 3.70 2.12
CA HIS A 363 -1.89 3.94 3.41
C HIS A 363 -1.81 2.73 4.39
N ARG A 364 -1.81 1.47 3.90
CA ARG A 364 -1.53 0.28 4.73
C ARG A 364 -0.04 -0.07 4.85
N ASP A 365 0.77 0.17 3.82
CA ASP A 365 2.22 -0.08 3.83
C ASP A 365 3.06 0.90 4.65
N GLY A 366 2.47 2.01 5.09
CA GLY A 366 3.08 2.94 6.04
C GLY A 366 2.99 2.49 7.50
N SER A 367 2.11 1.52 7.81
CA SER A 367 1.92 1.03 9.18
C SER A 367 3.18 0.32 9.71
N SER A 368 3.39 0.35 11.03
CA SER A 368 4.50 -0.37 11.66
C SER A 368 4.45 -1.87 11.33
N VAL A 369 3.26 -2.47 11.40
CA VAL A 369 3.05 -3.88 11.06
C VAL A 369 3.48 -4.20 9.64
N GLN A 370 3.07 -3.40 8.65
CA GLN A 370 3.43 -3.69 7.26
C GLN A 370 4.92 -3.46 6.98
N LYS A 371 5.56 -2.47 7.65
CA LYS A 371 7.02 -2.27 7.57
C LYS A 371 7.79 -3.47 8.10
N GLU A 372 7.40 -4.00 9.26
CA GLU A 372 8.00 -5.22 9.82
C GLU A 372 7.75 -6.44 8.92
N LEU A 373 6.53 -6.56 8.37
CA LEU A 373 6.20 -7.66 7.46
C LEU A 373 7.01 -7.59 6.16
N ASP A 374 7.18 -6.40 5.57
CA ASP A 374 7.96 -6.22 4.35
C ASP A 374 9.46 -6.44 4.62
N ALA A 375 9.97 -6.02 5.77
CA ALA A 375 11.32 -6.36 6.21
C ALA A 375 11.50 -7.89 6.37
N MET A 376 10.53 -8.57 6.97
CA MET A 376 10.54 -10.03 7.10
C MET A 376 10.50 -10.75 5.75
N LYS A 377 9.67 -10.27 4.79
CA LYS A 377 9.65 -10.81 3.42
C LYS A 377 11.01 -10.67 2.74
N GLU A 378 11.63 -9.50 2.86
CA GLU A 378 12.97 -9.24 2.30
C GLU A 378 14.02 -10.16 2.92
N MET A 379 14.02 -10.30 4.25
CA MET A 379 14.89 -11.22 4.98
C MET A 379 14.72 -12.67 4.52
N ILE A 380 13.48 -13.15 4.32
CA ILE A 380 13.20 -14.52 3.87
C ILE A 380 13.65 -14.72 2.42
N ASN A 381 13.34 -13.77 1.52
CA ASN A 381 13.73 -13.84 0.10
C ASN A 381 15.26 -13.83 -0.08
N HIS A 382 15.99 -13.20 0.85
CA HIS A 382 17.44 -13.04 0.82
C HIS A 382 18.11 -13.60 2.07
N ILE A 383 17.62 -14.74 2.54
CA ILE A 383 17.96 -15.36 3.83
C ILE A 383 19.45 -15.56 4.08
N GLY A 384 20.25 -15.85 3.05
CA GLY A 384 21.70 -15.94 3.17
C GLY A 384 22.36 -14.58 3.44
N ALA A 385 21.92 -13.53 2.74
CA ALA A 385 22.47 -12.18 2.85
C ALA A 385 22.07 -11.48 4.15
N PHE A 386 20.89 -11.77 4.69
CA PHE A 386 20.37 -11.20 5.93
C PHE A 386 20.46 -12.15 7.13
N SER A 387 21.27 -13.21 7.04
CA SER A 387 21.46 -14.20 8.10
C SER A 387 21.85 -13.58 9.46
N ASN A 388 22.56 -12.45 9.43
CA ASN A 388 22.98 -11.69 10.61
C ASN A 388 21.84 -10.92 11.32
N LEU A 389 20.68 -10.75 10.68
CA LEU A 389 19.51 -10.11 11.27
C LEU A 389 18.61 -11.10 12.01
N PHE A 390 18.80 -12.40 11.81
CA PHE A 390 18.10 -13.43 12.58
C PHE A 390 18.77 -13.59 13.94
N GLN A 391 17.96 -13.74 14.99
CA GLN A 391 18.48 -14.06 16.34
C GLN A 391 19.22 -15.42 16.33
N GLU A 392 18.71 -16.38 15.58
CA GLU A 392 19.35 -17.66 15.30
C GLU A 392 19.53 -17.81 13.78
N PRO A 393 20.77 -18.00 13.29
CA PRO A 393 21.02 -18.10 11.85
C PRO A 393 20.21 -19.25 11.23
N PRO A 394 19.39 -18.97 10.21
CA PRO A 394 18.61 -20.01 9.55
C PRO A 394 19.55 -21.02 8.87
N ALA A 395 19.25 -22.30 9.09
CA ALA A 395 20.01 -23.42 8.57
C ALA A 395 19.79 -23.63 7.05
N VAL A 396 20.20 -22.67 6.23
CA VAL A 396 20.11 -22.78 4.76
C VAL A 396 21.14 -23.79 4.22
N SER A 397 22.09 -24.22 5.06
CA SER A 397 22.97 -25.36 4.83
C SER A 397 22.97 -26.29 6.05
N GLY A 398 21.97 -27.16 6.16
CA GLY A 398 22.12 -28.49 6.76
C GLY A 398 22.24 -28.65 8.28
N SER A 399 22.36 -27.58 9.07
CA SER A 399 22.40 -27.71 10.53
C SER A 399 21.18 -27.05 11.15
N ALA A 400 20.01 -27.67 10.98
CA ALA A 400 18.88 -27.33 11.83
C ALA A 400 19.34 -27.52 13.29
N VAL A 401 18.98 -26.57 14.18
CA VAL A 401 18.95 -26.87 15.61
C VAL A 401 17.94 -27.99 15.74
N GLN A 402 18.43 -29.22 15.83
CA GLN A 402 17.60 -30.36 16.14
C GLN A 402 17.17 -30.11 17.58
N GLN A 403 15.92 -29.67 17.77
CA GLN A 403 15.31 -29.68 19.11
C GLN A 403 15.54 -31.09 19.66
N ALA A 404 16.40 -31.20 20.67
CA ALA A 404 16.60 -32.46 21.33
C ALA A 404 15.25 -32.88 21.93
N PRO A 405 14.85 -34.16 21.82
CA PRO A 405 13.60 -34.60 22.41
C PRO A 405 13.62 -34.33 23.92
N ASP A 406 12.46 -33.94 24.46
CA ASP A 406 12.30 -33.73 25.91
C ASP A 406 12.71 -34.97 26.69
N ALA A 407 13.34 -34.77 27.85
CA ALA A 407 13.72 -35.86 28.72
C ALA A 407 12.46 -36.46 29.37
N HIS A 408 12.28 -37.77 29.20
CA HIS A 408 11.07 -38.48 29.63
C HIS A 408 11.33 -39.26 30.91
N PHE A 409 10.52 -39.03 31.93
CA PHE A 409 10.64 -39.69 33.22
C PHE A 409 9.32 -40.32 33.66
N ARG A 410 9.44 -41.28 34.57
CA ARG A 410 8.31 -41.96 35.21
C ARG A 410 8.49 -41.99 36.73
N THR A 411 7.40 -41.77 37.47
CA THR A 411 7.36 -41.95 38.92
C THR A 411 7.36 -43.43 39.31
N SER A 412 7.69 -43.73 40.56
CA SER A 412 7.48 -45.07 41.13
C SER A 412 5.99 -45.44 41.16
N LEU A 413 5.64 -46.69 41.50
CA LEU A 413 4.24 -47.04 41.73
C LEU A 413 3.73 -46.43 43.05
N ALA A 414 2.58 -45.78 43.02
CA ALA A 414 1.91 -45.23 44.19
C ALA A 414 1.59 -46.34 45.21
N THR A 415 1.79 -46.04 46.50
CA THR A 415 1.61 -47.02 47.59
C THR A 415 0.39 -46.75 48.46
N LYS A 416 -0.34 -45.63 48.26
CA LYS A 416 -1.53 -45.30 49.04
C LYS A 416 -2.84 -45.54 48.28
N ASP A 417 -3.88 -45.85 49.04
CA ASP A 417 -5.24 -46.09 48.57
C ASP A 417 -6.22 -45.37 49.51
N PRO A 418 -7.14 -44.52 49.01
CA PRO A 418 -7.29 -44.08 47.61
C PRO A 418 -6.14 -43.18 47.11
N PRO A 419 -5.79 -43.17 45.79
CA PRO A 419 -6.57 -43.69 44.66
C PRO A 419 -6.17 -45.08 44.14
N GLY A 420 -5.19 -45.75 44.76
CA GLY A 420 -4.76 -47.10 44.39
C GLY A 420 -3.51 -47.11 43.51
N ARG A 421 -3.10 -48.29 43.06
CA ARG A 421 -1.78 -48.51 42.43
C ARG A 421 -1.72 -47.94 40.99
N HIS A 422 -0.92 -46.90 40.78
CA HIS A 422 -0.66 -46.27 39.48
C HIS A 422 0.73 -45.60 39.47
N TYR A 423 1.13 -45.01 38.34
CA TYR A 423 2.32 -44.19 38.17
C TYR A 423 2.00 -43.01 37.27
N HIS A 424 2.83 -41.98 37.24
CA HIS A 424 2.75 -40.89 36.27
C HIS A 424 4.01 -40.78 35.43
N GLU A 425 3.88 -40.16 34.27
CA GLU A 425 4.99 -39.76 33.43
C GLU A 425 5.15 -38.24 33.47
N LEU A 426 6.36 -37.74 33.24
CA LEU A 426 6.62 -36.31 33.08
C LEU A 426 7.67 -36.08 31.99
N PHE A 427 7.62 -34.90 31.39
CA PHE A 427 8.52 -34.47 30.34
C PHE A 427 9.20 -33.18 30.79
N ILE A 428 10.53 -33.11 30.63
CA ILE A 428 11.32 -31.93 30.95
C ILE A 428 12.00 -31.46 29.66
N GLU A 429 11.77 -30.20 29.27
CA GLU A 429 12.41 -29.59 28.10
C GLU A 429 13.95 -29.67 28.21
N ASP A 430 14.66 -29.81 27.08
CA ASP A 430 16.12 -29.97 27.07
C ASP A 430 16.88 -28.81 27.78
N SER A 431 16.36 -27.58 27.71
CA SER A 431 16.92 -26.44 28.46
C SER A 431 16.83 -26.64 29.97
N ASP A 432 15.69 -27.08 30.46
CA ASP A 432 15.44 -27.32 31.89
C ASP A 432 16.16 -28.58 32.36
N TYR A 433 16.26 -29.60 31.52
CA TYR A 433 17.07 -30.78 31.77
C TYR A 433 18.55 -30.41 31.97
N LYS A 434 19.10 -29.51 31.14
CA LYS A 434 20.47 -28.99 31.30
C LYS A 434 20.64 -28.14 32.55
N LEU A 435 19.64 -27.32 32.90
CA LEU A 435 19.65 -26.55 34.15
C LEU A 435 19.63 -27.48 35.36
N ALA A 436 18.81 -28.53 35.34
CA ALA A 436 18.74 -29.52 36.41
C ALA A 436 20.06 -30.30 36.57
N LEU A 437 20.71 -30.69 35.46
CA LEU A 437 22.05 -31.29 35.47
C LEU A 437 23.12 -30.35 36.07
N SER A 438 22.92 -29.03 35.98
CA SER A 438 23.80 -28.04 36.61
C SER A 438 23.56 -27.83 38.12
N GLY A 439 22.62 -28.58 38.71
CA GLY A 439 22.28 -28.54 40.13
C GLY A 439 21.11 -27.62 40.49
N GLN A 440 20.37 -27.10 39.49
CA GLN A 440 19.16 -26.33 39.74
C GLN A 440 17.93 -27.24 39.89
N THR A 441 16.87 -26.72 40.48
CA THR A 441 15.57 -27.42 40.57
C THR A 441 14.65 -26.88 39.48
N VAL A 442 13.95 -27.78 38.80
CA VAL A 442 12.99 -27.45 37.73
C VAL A 442 11.62 -28.01 38.08
N THR A 443 10.55 -27.33 37.68
CA THR A 443 9.18 -27.77 37.99
C THR A 443 8.55 -28.41 36.77
N ALA A 444 7.90 -29.55 36.94
CA ALA A 444 7.17 -30.25 35.89
C ALA A 444 5.80 -30.72 36.37
N GLU A 445 4.82 -30.74 35.46
CA GLU A 445 3.52 -31.37 35.70
C GLU A 445 3.56 -32.82 35.21
N THR A 446 3.00 -33.73 35.99
CA THR A 446 2.90 -35.13 35.60
C THR A 446 1.65 -35.39 34.75
N THR A 447 1.65 -36.46 33.95
CA THR A 447 0.47 -36.91 33.19
C THR A 447 -0.69 -37.25 34.12
N MET A 448 -1.94 -37.12 33.67
CA MET A 448 -3.09 -37.51 34.48
C MET A 448 -3.23 -39.03 34.51
N GLU A 449 -3.15 -39.62 35.71
CA GLU A 449 -3.41 -41.03 35.95
C GLU A 449 -4.24 -41.19 37.23
N SER A 450 -5.12 -42.21 37.28
CA SER A 450 -6.07 -42.39 38.39
C SER A 450 -6.80 -41.10 38.80
N SER A 451 -7.21 -40.29 37.81
CA SER A 451 -7.98 -39.05 37.96
C SER A 451 -7.27 -37.89 38.69
N HIS A 452 -5.94 -37.85 38.76
CA HIS A 452 -5.19 -36.69 39.26
C HIS A 452 -3.83 -36.51 38.57
N THR A 453 -3.17 -35.39 38.85
CA THR A 453 -1.80 -35.03 38.42
C THR A 453 -1.02 -34.52 39.63
N HIS A 454 0.29 -34.39 39.48
CA HIS A 454 1.16 -33.74 40.44
C HIS A 454 1.97 -32.62 39.80
N MET A 455 2.24 -31.57 40.58
CA MET A 455 3.29 -30.60 40.29
C MET A 455 4.55 -30.98 41.07
N VAL A 456 5.60 -31.39 40.37
CA VAL A 456 6.84 -31.88 40.99
C VAL A 456 8.00 -30.91 40.76
N GLU A 457 8.74 -30.63 41.83
CA GLU A 457 10.05 -29.98 41.78
C GLU A 457 11.12 -31.06 41.64
N VAL A 458 11.82 -31.11 40.50
CA VAL A 458 12.79 -32.14 40.14
C VAL A 458 14.20 -31.57 40.16
N ALA A 459 15.14 -32.33 40.73
CA ALA A 459 16.57 -32.02 40.70
C ALA A 459 17.39 -33.27 40.36
N TYR A 460 18.57 -33.07 39.78
CA TYR A 460 19.54 -34.14 39.56
C TYR A 460 20.54 -34.18 40.72
N ASP A 461 20.63 -35.30 41.42
CA ASP A 461 21.65 -35.54 42.43
C ASP A 461 22.93 -36.05 41.77
N SER A 462 23.94 -35.20 41.71
CA SER A 462 25.24 -35.50 41.08
C SER A 462 26.07 -36.52 41.85
N HIS A 463 25.80 -36.77 43.14
CA HIS A 463 26.52 -37.75 43.96
C HIS A 463 25.98 -39.17 43.77
N THR A 464 24.66 -39.31 43.64
CA THR A 464 24.00 -40.62 43.47
C THR A 464 23.65 -40.93 42.02
N HIS A 465 23.79 -39.95 41.11
CA HIS A 465 23.39 -40.02 39.70
C HIS A 465 21.89 -40.34 39.53
N GLN A 466 21.05 -39.84 40.45
CA GLN A 466 19.61 -40.08 40.45
C GLN A 466 18.82 -38.79 40.25
N TRP A 467 17.65 -38.92 39.62
CA TRP A 467 16.68 -37.85 39.50
C TRP A 467 15.72 -37.91 40.68
N VAL A 468 15.58 -36.80 41.40
CA VAL A 468 14.83 -36.75 42.65
C VAL A 468 13.77 -35.66 42.63
N ILE A 469 12.59 -36.00 43.14
CA ILE A 469 11.51 -35.09 43.46
C ILE A 469 11.84 -34.46 44.81
N LYS A 470 12.08 -33.15 44.83
CA LYS A 470 12.30 -32.34 46.04
C LYS A 470 11.00 -31.92 46.70
N LYS A 471 9.97 -31.65 45.89
CA LYS A 471 8.61 -31.38 46.35
C LYS A 471 7.60 -31.91 45.36
N CYS A 472 6.42 -32.23 45.87
CA CYS A 472 5.28 -32.71 45.12
C CYS A 472 4.04 -32.04 45.69
N ASP A 473 3.34 -31.23 44.88
CA ASP A 473 2.19 -30.41 45.28
C ASP A 473 2.46 -29.55 46.52
N ASP A 474 3.61 -28.85 46.51
CA ASP A 474 4.14 -28.05 47.63
C ASP A 474 4.42 -28.82 48.93
N MET A 475 4.32 -30.16 48.91
CA MET A 475 4.66 -31.04 50.02
C MET A 475 6.04 -31.69 49.80
N ALA A 476 6.69 -32.13 50.89
CA ALA A 476 7.98 -32.81 50.81
C ALA A 476 7.90 -34.19 50.11
N HIS A 477 6.73 -34.83 50.13
CA HIS A 477 6.48 -36.12 49.50
C HIS A 477 5.12 -36.09 48.80
N CYS A 478 4.98 -36.84 47.71
CA CYS A 478 3.69 -36.97 47.03
C CYS A 478 2.65 -37.60 47.97
N TRP A 479 1.46 -37.01 48.02
CA TRP A 479 0.43 -37.37 48.99
C TRP A 479 -0.08 -38.80 48.78
N ASP A 480 0.00 -39.32 47.55
CA ASP A 480 -0.42 -40.63 47.07
C ASP A 480 0.65 -41.74 47.24
N GLY A 481 1.84 -41.38 47.71
CA GLY A 481 2.89 -42.31 48.13
C GLY A 481 3.91 -42.69 47.05
N HIS A 482 4.09 -41.87 46.02
CA HIS A 482 5.26 -42.01 45.16
C HIS A 482 6.58 -41.80 45.92
N SER A 483 7.58 -42.63 45.63
CA SER A 483 8.96 -42.40 46.03
C SER A 483 9.50 -41.12 45.39
N GLU A 484 10.45 -40.49 46.06
CA GLU A 484 11.14 -39.31 45.53
C GLU A 484 12.01 -39.59 44.31
N ILE A 485 12.27 -40.85 43.95
CA ILE A 485 13.14 -41.19 42.83
C ILE A 485 12.32 -41.27 41.53
N LEU A 486 12.80 -40.56 40.51
CA LEU A 486 12.31 -40.65 39.13
C LEU A 486 13.17 -41.60 38.31
N THR A 487 12.51 -42.40 37.47
CA THR A 487 13.17 -43.26 36.51
C THR A 487 13.17 -42.59 35.15
N LYS A 488 14.35 -42.32 34.59
CA LYS A 488 14.47 -41.82 33.22
C LYS A 488 14.15 -42.95 32.23
N ILE A 489 13.23 -42.70 31.32
CA ILE A 489 12.77 -43.67 30.30
C ILE A 489 13.50 -43.43 28.98
N GLN A 490 13.65 -42.17 28.56
CA GLN A 490 14.39 -41.74 27.36
C GLN A 490 15.17 -40.46 27.60
#